data_AF-A0A9P9I5X6-F1
#
_entry.id   AF-A0A9P9I5X6-F1
#
_cell.length_a   1.000
_cell.length_b   1.000
_cell.length_c   1.000
_cell.angle_alpha   90.00
_cell.angle_beta   90.00
_cell.angle_gamma   90.00
#
_symmetry.space_group_name_H-M   'P 1'
#
loop_
_entity.id
_entity.type
_entity.pdbx_description
1 polymer ?
#
loop_
_entity_poly.entity_id
_entity_poly.type
_entity_poly.pdbx_seq_one_letter_code
_entity_poly.pdbx_strand_id
1 'polypeptide(L)'
;SIRKFPRINEILGCKPDRFAFWVFTKSLRTPTLVPHESNSFAELGAIRLQPALEFGTAILVSPSFLVSQPRQALVLFRWLWNLNMKGNADRYRRARLVVCAKFDEWLYELAVDSAKGRPSNPSSEGDIHIRGAAQHPQEIDAMFQTWRFVGKLINEPMEPSPLIFAPESIDGNDEQSLVNWFGWWSSMNMDQFRKFTVLGSEEESARLSRRILRPRFLPSTTNNPDEMRSNHDREGVHGKTTQHVLDQSRMTLKSQSRAIINALESMISNAKFCELEIFKFPVSYWDSNMAFHFGDYQSLFATYLKCFKWLNPFEKVTFAKRNTMTALFYTIEGPWDIKLYPPGEMPTRRPWIVMHRPKNLHSKPWIASELLIWDPTPNQKFSDGDVYEDDLIEAQREMIRFFHHQNATKNPNQPLETAWIAGFDGSSIDPNADPLEETLFTLQKFVDDSRIWLPAPETALLQRGWKKLKPGSAPAAPSPPPPSVDPMHIDEPDDAGHDHGQKMVTIFHPPRANMRLGSTKCFNRLYHCTIDSYQKVRADVEHRMEYTFRPTQVWYQDQVIEGRGFEHISVLPWHVTFKRFFMPLDLE
;
A
#
# COMPACT_ATOMS: atom_id res chain seq x y z
N SER A 1 16.61 -1.01 2.43
CA SER A 1 16.24 0.34 1.96
C SER A 1 17.05 1.35 2.75
N ILE A 2 17.71 2.29 2.07
CA ILE A 2 18.69 3.22 2.66
C ILE A 2 18.14 4.09 3.80
N ARG A 3 16.84 4.41 3.72
CA ARG A 3 16.09 5.15 4.73
C ARG A 3 16.06 4.52 6.12
N LYS A 4 16.51 3.27 6.26
CA LYS A 4 16.55 2.51 7.52
C LYS A 4 17.94 2.40 8.13
N PHE A 5 19.00 2.86 7.43
CA PHE A 5 20.33 2.87 8.02
C PHE A 5 20.40 4.02 9.04
N PRO A 6 20.55 3.72 10.33
CA PRO A 6 20.48 4.74 11.36
C PRO A 6 21.59 5.78 11.15
N ARG A 7 21.24 7.06 11.27
CA ARG A 7 22.18 8.20 11.20
C ARG A 7 22.97 8.31 9.90
N ILE A 8 22.46 7.72 8.81
CA ILE A 8 23.18 7.75 7.53
C ILE A 8 23.27 9.18 6.97
N ASN A 9 22.30 10.06 7.24
CA ASN A 9 22.39 11.49 6.89
C ASN A 9 23.63 12.21 7.47
N GLU A 10 24.13 11.81 8.65
CA GLU A 10 25.34 12.36 9.25
C GLU A 10 26.59 11.96 8.46
N ILE A 11 26.64 10.69 8.04
CA ILE A 11 27.72 10.14 7.20
C ILE A 11 27.70 10.82 5.82
N LEU A 12 26.52 10.97 5.23
CA LEU A 12 26.34 11.66 3.95
C LEU A 12 26.67 13.16 4.05
N GLY A 13 26.45 13.75 5.22
CA GLY A 13 26.75 15.14 5.53
C GLY A 13 28.24 15.48 5.58
N CYS A 14 29.09 14.49 5.86
CA CYS A 14 30.54 14.65 5.92
C CYS A 14 31.16 15.07 4.57
N LYS A 15 32.41 15.53 4.59
CA LYS A 15 33.17 15.80 3.37
C LYS A 15 33.30 14.50 2.54
N PRO A 16 33.18 14.57 1.20
CA PRO A 16 33.21 13.38 0.34
C PRO A 16 34.43 12.49 0.58
N ASP A 17 35.57 13.11 0.84
CA ASP A 17 36.87 12.47 1.05
C ASP A 17 36.94 11.59 2.32
N ARG A 18 35.95 11.70 3.23
CA ARG A 18 35.91 10.90 4.48
C ARG A 18 35.23 9.56 4.29
N PHE A 19 34.25 9.46 3.39
CA PHE A 19 33.47 8.25 3.18
C PHE A 19 33.14 8.10 1.69
N ALA A 20 33.63 7.01 1.10
CA ALA A 20 33.28 6.58 -0.25
C ALA A 20 32.24 5.44 -0.17
N PHE A 21 31.15 5.57 -0.92
CA PHE A 21 30.12 4.55 -0.97
C PHE A 21 30.23 3.79 -2.30
N TRP A 22 30.13 2.48 -2.21
CA TRP A 22 30.16 1.60 -3.36
C TRP A 22 28.97 0.66 -3.30
N VAL A 23 28.24 0.55 -4.40
CA VAL A 23 27.14 -0.39 -4.56
C VAL A 23 27.67 -1.60 -5.28
N PHE A 24 27.60 -2.74 -4.59
CA PHE A 24 27.88 -4.04 -5.16
C PHE A 24 26.59 -4.59 -5.76
N THR A 25 26.56 -4.75 -7.08
CA THR A 25 25.43 -5.34 -7.80
C THR A 25 25.86 -6.61 -8.49
N LYS A 26 25.06 -7.67 -8.37
CA LYS A 26 25.16 -8.88 -9.18
C LYS A 26 24.00 -8.86 -10.15
N SER A 27 24.28 -8.65 -11.43
CA SER A 27 23.25 -8.60 -12.48
C SER A 27 22.58 -9.97 -12.60
N LEU A 28 21.29 -10.05 -12.28
CA LEU A 28 20.45 -11.22 -12.57
C LEU A 28 19.62 -11.01 -13.87
N ARG A 29 20.07 -10.06 -14.72
CA ARG A 29 19.48 -9.35 -15.89
C ARG A 29 18.88 -7.97 -15.57
N THR A 30 19.37 -6.97 -16.32
CA THR A 30 19.31 -5.50 -16.12
C THR A 30 17.97 -4.85 -16.50
N PRO A 31 17.64 -3.70 -15.88
CA PRO A 31 18.18 -2.43 -16.36
C PRO A 31 19.19 -1.82 -15.39
N THR A 32 20.21 -1.16 -15.95
CA THR A 32 21.06 -0.22 -15.24
C THR A 32 20.20 0.89 -14.64
N LEU A 33 20.43 1.24 -13.38
CA LEU A 33 19.82 2.42 -12.73
C LEU A 33 20.39 3.75 -13.28
N VAL A 34 21.10 3.75 -14.42
CA VAL A 34 21.80 4.93 -14.94
C VAL A 34 21.53 5.09 -16.44
N PRO A 35 21.09 6.28 -16.90
CA PRO A 35 21.17 6.69 -18.28
C PRO A 35 22.57 7.25 -18.54
N HIS A 36 23.52 6.38 -18.87
CA HIS A 36 24.72 6.80 -19.60
C HIS A 36 24.58 6.34 -21.04
N GLU A 37 25.00 7.19 -21.98
CA GLU A 37 24.87 7.07 -23.44
C GLU A 37 25.48 5.78 -24.06
N SER A 38 26.01 4.87 -23.26
CA SER A 38 26.49 3.56 -23.68
C SER A 38 25.44 2.48 -23.38
N ASN A 39 24.70 2.07 -24.42
CA ASN A 39 23.82 0.89 -24.48
C ASN A 39 24.59 -0.44 -24.30
N SER A 40 25.33 -0.62 -23.21
CA SER A 40 25.96 -1.89 -22.88
C SER A 40 25.18 -2.61 -21.78
N PHE A 41 24.29 -3.50 -22.19
CA PHE A 41 23.60 -4.45 -21.32
C PHE A 41 24.62 -5.21 -20.46
N ALA A 42 24.39 -5.30 -19.15
CA ALA A 42 25.26 -6.09 -18.28
C ALA A 42 24.94 -7.57 -18.46
N GLU A 43 25.95 -8.39 -18.80
CA GLU A 43 25.79 -9.83 -18.90
C GLU A 43 25.26 -10.45 -17.58
N LEU A 44 24.53 -11.56 -17.70
CA LEU A 44 24.03 -12.31 -16.55
C LEU A 44 25.20 -12.75 -15.66
N GLY A 45 25.08 -12.52 -14.35
CA GLY A 45 26.11 -12.85 -13.40
C GLY A 45 27.27 -11.83 -13.35
N ALA A 46 27.23 -10.77 -14.18
CA ALA A 46 28.22 -9.70 -14.09
C ALA A 46 28.14 -9.03 -12.72
N ILE A 47 29.28 -9.04 -12.04
CA ILE A 47 29.48 -8.34 -10.78
C ILE A 47 29.95 -6.94 -11.13
N ARG A 48 29.14 -5.92 -10.77
CA ARG A 48 29.50 -4.52 -10.95
C ARG A 48 29.62 -3.87 -9.58
N LEU A 49 30.80 -3.33 -9.33
CA LEU A 49 31.05 -2.40 -8.25
C LEU A 49 30.95 -0.99 -8.86
N GLN A 50 29.95 -0.22 -8.47
CA GLN A 50 29.76 1.14 -8.93
C GLN A 50 29.84 2.08 -7.74
N PRO A 51 30.53 3.22 -7.86
CA PRO A 51 30.47 4.22 -6.82
C PRO A 51 29.05 4.81 -6.77
N ALA A 52 28.60 5.17 -5.56
CA ALA A 52 27.32 5.82 -5.34
C ALA A 52 27.51 6.99 -4.39
N LEU A 53 26.53 7.92 -4.34
CA LEU A 53 26.53 9.04 -3.39
C LEU A 53 27.84 9.84 -3.43
N GLU A 54 28.39 10.04 -4.63
CA GLU A 54 29.70 10.68 -4.81
C GLU A 54 29.64 12.19 -4.51
N PHE A 55 28.68 12.89 -5.11
CA PHE A 55 28.54 14.34 -5.05
C PHE A 55 27.07 14.77 -5.20
N GLY A 56 26.81 16.08 -5.28
CA GLY A 56 25.48 16.63 -5.48
C GLY A 56 24.72 16.88 -4.16
N THR A 57 23.95 17.97 -4.15
CA THR A 57 23.07 18.34 -3.04
C THR A 57 21.68 18.68 -3.58
N ALA A 58 20.65 18.06 -3.01
CA ALA A 58 19.25 18.40 -3.26
C ALA A 58 18.62 18.99 -1.99
N ILE A 59 18.03 20.18 -2.10
CA ILE A 59 17.38 20.88 -0.99
C ILE A 59 15.91 21.10 -1.35
N LEU A 60 15.00 20.38 -0.70
CA LEU A 60 13.57 20.64 -0.82
C LEU A 60 13.20 21.91 -0.04
N VAL A 61 12.62 22.88 -0.73
CA VAL A 61 12.13 24.12 -0.13
C VAL A 61 10.68 23.91 0.30
N SER A 62 10.42 23.96 1.61
CA SER A 62 9.06 23.75 2.11
C SER A 62 8.16 24.98 1.86
N PRO A 63 6.88 24.78 1.56
CA PRO A 63 5.91 25.87 1.45
C PRO A 63 5.83 26.70 2.73
N SER A 64 5.84 26.07 3.90
CA SER A 64 5.78 26.80 5.18
C SER A 64 6.98 27.73 5.39
N PHE A 65 8.18 27.37 4.94
CA PHE A 65 9.35 28.27 4.95
C PHE A 65 9.12 29.50 4.06
N LEU A 66 8.57 29.33 2.85
CA LEU A 66 8.32 30.43 1.93
C LEU A 66 7.26 31.41 2.45
N VAL A 67 6.25 30.89 3.17
CA VAL A 67 5.23 31.73 3.82
C VAL A 67 5.81 32.46 5.03
N SER A 68 6.58 31.77 5.87
CA SER A 68 7.06 32.32 7.14
C SER A 68 8.29 33.24 7.01
N GLN A 69 9.17 33.01 6.04
CA GLN A 69 10.48 33.67 5.92
C GLN A 69 10.77 34.24 4.51
N PRO A 70 10.01 35.25 4.03
CA PRO A 70 10.15 35.76 2.66
C PRO A 70 11.51 36.37 2.32
N ARG A 71 12.15 37.03 3.30
CA ARG A 71 13.47 37.66 3.11
C ARG A 71 14.55 36.61 2.92
N GLN A 72 14.52 35.56 3.73
CA GLN A 72 15.44 34.43 3.65
C GLN A 72 15.20 33.63 2.36
N ALA A 73 13.95 33.50 1.92
CA ALA A 73 13.64 32.92 0.61
C ALA A 73 14.34 33.71 -0.52
N LEU A 74 14.28 35.05 -0.51
CA LEU A 74 15.00 35.87 -1.48
C LEU A 74 16.52 35.63 -1.45
N VAL A 75 17.12 35.54 -0.26
CA VAL A 75 18.54 35.22 -0.10
C VAL A 75 18.88 33.86 -0.72
N LEU A 76 18.06 32.84 -0.47
CA LEU A 76 18.24 31.49 -1.01
C LEU A 76 18.25 31.47 -2.54
N PHE A 77 17.26 32.11 -3.18
CA PHE A 77 17.16 32.12 -4.64
C PHE A 77 18.23 33.00 -5.31
N ARG A 78 18.63 34.10 -4.67
CA ARG A 78 19.82 34.88 -5.09
C ARG A 78 21.11 34.07 -4.99
N TRP A 79 21.30 33.34 -3.90
CA TRP A 79 22.44 32.45 -3.73
C TRP A 79 22.47 31.36 -4.80
N LEU A 80 21.33 30.71 -5.08
CA LEU A 80 21.22 29.69 -6.12
C LEU A 80 21.58 30.26 -7.49
N TRP A 81 21.07 31.45 -7.83
CA TRP A 81 21.39 32.14 -9.07
C TRP A 81 22.90 32.41 -9.19
N ASN A 82 23.50 32.99 -8.15
CA ASN A 82 24.93 33.31 -8.13
C ASN A 82 25.81 32.06 -8.22
N LEU A 83 25.42 30.97 -7.58
CA LEU A 83 26.12 29.68 -7.62
C LEU A 83 26.16 29.12 -9.05
N ASN A 84 25.10 29.34 -9.83
CA ASN A 84 24.99 28.84 -11.19
C ASN A 84 25.63 29.78 -12.23
N MET A 85 25.67 31.09 -11.98
CA MET A 85 26.25 32.08 -12.90
C MET A 85 27.78 32.24 -12.78
N LYS A 86 28.38 31.99 -11.61
CA LYS A 86 29.82 32.20 -11.38
C LYS A 86 30.74 31.16 -12.04
N GLY A 87 30.22 30.24 -12.85
CA GLY A 87 30.98 29.40 -13.81
C GLY A 87 32.03 28.42 -13.27
N ASN A 88 32.43 28.51 -12.00
CA ASN A 88 33.66 27.89 -11.49
C ASN A 88 33.44 26.60 -10.69
N ALA A 89 32.19 26.19 -10.49
CA ALA A 89 31.85 24.94 -9.80
C ALA A 89 31.48 23.85 -10.82
N ASP A 90 32.15 22.70 -10.69
CA ASP A 90 31.83 21.45 -11.39
C ASP A 90 30.31 21.20 -11.34
N ARG A 91 29.71 21.04 -12.52
CA ARG A 91 28.24 20.99 -12.73
C ARG A 91 27.55 19.93 -11.86
N TYR A 92 28.28 18.85 -11.54
CA TYR A 92 27.79 17.75 -10.71
C TYR A 92 27.90 17.99 -9.19
N ARG A 93 28.61 19.05 -8.77
CA ARG A 93 28.77 19.42 -7.36
C ARG A 93 27.81 20.51 -6.90
N ARG A 94 26.97 21.04 -7.81
CA ARG A 94 26.05 22.15 -7.51
C ARG A 94 24.87 21.68 -6.67
N ALA A 95 24.38 22.58 -5.83
CA ALA A 95 23.13 22.38 -5.12
C ALA A 95 21.96 22.65 -6.07
N ARG A 96 20.93 21.80 -6.01
CA ARG A 96 19.68 21.95 -6.74
C ARG A 96 18.54 22.10 -5.74
N LEU A 97 17.61 23.01 -6.02
CA LEU A 97 16.44 23.21 -5.18
C LEU A 97 15.29 22.37 -5.71
N VAL A 98 14.64 21.63 -4.82
CA VAL A 98 13.42 20.88 -5.12
C VAL A 98 12.23 21.73 -4.66
N VAL A 99 11.26 21.92 -5.54
CA VAL A 99 10.10 22.81 -5.34
C VAL A 99 8.81 22.12 -5.79
N CYS A 100 7.65 22.65 -5.41
CA CYS A 100 6.37 22.13 -5.88
C CYS A 100 6.18 22.34 -7.40
N ALA A 101 5.19 21.65 -7.98
CA ALA A 101 4.81 21.88 -9.37
C ALA A 101 4.34 23.32 -9.58
N LYS A 102 4.59 23.88 -10.78
CA LYS A 102 4.17 25.25 -11.15
C LYS A 102 4.57 26.29 -10.10
N PHE A 103 5.81 26.17 -9.63
CA PHE A 103 6.30 26.91 -8.48
C PHE A 103 6.27 28.44 -8.66
N ASP A 104 6.49 28.91 -9.89
CA ASP A 104 6.39 30.31 -10.28
C ASP A 104 4.96 30.85 -10.16
N GLU A 105 3.97 30.10 -10.63
CA GLU A 105 2.54 30.43 -10.44
C GLU A 105 2.21 30.46 -8.94
N TRP A 106 2.63 29.43 -8.19
CA TRP A 106 2.38 29.33 -6.75
C TRP A 106 2.99 30.49 -5.96
N LEU A 107 4.23 30.90 -6.28
CA LEU A 107 4.90 32.03 -5.65
C LEU A 107 4.23 33.36 -5.99
N TYR A 108 3.80 33.53 -7.24
CA TYR A 108 3.07 34.73 -7.65
C TYR A 108 1.77 34.88 -6.87
N GLU A 109 0.99 33.80 -6.75
CA GLU A 109 -0.23 33.80 -5.94
C GLU A 109 0.07 34.11 -4.46
N LEU A 110 1.14 33.55 -3.90
CA LEU A 110 1.56 33.83 -2.52
C LEU A 110 1.85 35.33 -2.32
N ALA A 111 2.57 35.95 -3.25
CA ALA A 111 2.89 37.38 -3.20
C ALA A 111 1.62 38.25 -3.32
N VAL A 112 0.72 37.89 -4.23
CA VAL A 112 -0.56 38.60 -4.45
C VAL A 112 -1.49 38.46 -3.25
N ASP A 113 -1.64 37.26 -2.69
CA ASP A 113 -2.49 37.02 -1.51
C ASP A 113 -1.96 37.81 -0.30
N SER A 114 -0.64 37.86 -0.12
CA SER A 114 0.01 38.65 0.94
C SER A 114 -0.19 40.16 0.74
N ALA A 115 -0.16 40.64 -0.51
CA ALA A 115 -0.39 42.05 -0.83
C ALA A 115 -1.85 42.50 -0.64
N LYS A 116 -2.82 41.60 -0.82
CA LYS A 116 -4.26 41.90 -0.66
C LYS A 116 -4.69 42.12 0.81
N GLY A 117 -3.89 41.65 1.77
CA GLY A 117 -4.18 41.79 3.20
C GLY A 117 -5.39 40.95 3.69
N ARG A 118 -5.49 40.72 5.01
CA ARG A 118 -6.67 40.10 5.63
C ARG A 118 -7.80 41.13 5.77
N PRO A 119 -9.06 40.82 5.41
CA PRO A 119 -10.19 41.66 5.80
C PRO A 119 -10.34 41.63 7.32
N SER A 120 -10.35 42.82 7.92
CA SER A 120 -10.45 43.07 9.35
C SER A 120 -11.84 42.74 9.89
N ASN A 121 -11.96 41.68 10.70
CA ASN A 121 -13.06 41.53 11.65
C ASN A 121 -12.58 41.98 13.05
N PRO A 122 -13.16 43.03 13.65
CA PRO A 122 -12.78 43.52 14.97
C PRO A 122 -13.65 42.86 16.03
N SER A 123 -13.20 41.76 16.62
CA SER A 123 -13.87 41.19 17.79
C SER A 123 -12.93 40.28 18.58
N SER A 124 -11.93 40.90 19.24
CA SER A 124 -11.39 40.51 20.55
C SER A 124 -10.17 41.38 20.89
N GLU A 125 -10.25 42.12 22.01
CA GLU A 125 -9.22 43.06 22.49
C GLU A 125 -7.90 42.41 22.98
N GLY A 126 -7.72 41.10 22.80
CA GLY A 126 -6.49 40.38 23.15
C GLY A 126 -5.44 40.28 22.03
N ASP A 127 -5.80 40.58 20.78
CA ASP A 127 -4.98 40.27 19.59
C ASP A 127 -4.02 41.40 19.15
N ILE A 128 -3.71 42.35 20.03
CA ILE A 128 -2.87 43.50 19.66
C ILE A 128 -1.41 43.08 19.41
N HIS A 129 -0.93 41.99 20.02
CA HIS A 129 0.43 41.47 19.79
C HIS A 129 0.56 40.53 18.58
N ILE A 130 -0.54 39.99 18.04
CA ILE A 130 -0.53 39.08 16.87
C ILE A 130 -0.61 39.87 15.55
N ARG A 131 -0.90 41.18 15.61
CA ARG A 131 -1.12 42.05 14.45
C ARG A 131 0.16 42.59 13.77
N GLY A 132 1.34 42.41 14.36
CA GLY A 132 2.56 43.14 13.95
C GLY A 132 3.32 42.60 12.74
N ALA A 133 3.03 41.37 12.27
CA ALA A 133 3.92 40.69 11.35
C ALA A 133 3.40 40.56 9.90
N ALA A 134 2.11 40.73 9.64
CA ALA A 134 1.54 40.33 8.34
C ALA A 134 1.68 41.35 7.19
N GLN A 135 2.28 42.54 7.38
CA GLN A 135 2.22 43.60 6.36
C GLN A 135 3.44 44.53 6.35
N HIS A 136 4.67 44.02 6.45
CA HIS A 136 5.83 44.87 6.19
C HIS A 136 6.06 44.97 4.67
N PRO A 137 6.04 46.17 4.05
CA PRO A 137 6.21 46.32 2.59
C PRO A 137 7.46 45.64 2.04
N GLN A 138 8.54 45.59 2.83
CA GLN A 138 9.78 44.91 2.46
C GLN A 138 9.64 43.39 2.31
N GLU A 139 8.69 42.75 2.99
CA GLU A 139 8.47 41.30 2.88
C GLU A 139 7.70 40.96 1.62
N ILE A 140 6.69 41.77 1.28
CA ILE A 140 5.95 41.65 0.02
C ILE A 140 6.91 41.90 -1.16
N ASP A 141 7.75 42.92 -1.06
CA ASP A 141 8.79 43.18 -2.07
C ASP A 141 9.76 42.00 -2.18
N ALA A 142 10.20 41.42 -1.06
CA ALA A 142 11.04 40.22 -1.07
C ALA A 142 10.38 39.02 -1.76
N MET A 143 9.06 38.82 -1.59
CA MET A 143 8.30 37.78 -2.30
C MET A 143 8.28 38.02 -3.81
N PHE A 144 7.94 39.24 -4.26
CA PHE A 144 7.94 39.58 -5.69
C PHE A 144 9.33 39.49 -6.32
N GLN A 145 10.36 39.90 -5.60
CA GLN A 145 11.74 39.72 -6.04
C GLN A 145 12.11 38.24 -6.14
N THR A 146 11.69 37.41 -5.17
CA THR A 146 11.91 35.96 -5.21
C THR A 146 11.26 35.35 -6.44
N TRP A 147 10.00 35.67 -6.71
CA TRP A 147 9.28 35.25 -7.92
C TRP A 147 10.02 35.65 -9.20
N ARG A 148 10.54 36.88 -9.28
CA ARG A 148 11.36 37.32 -10.42
C ARG A 148 12.65 36.51 -10.59
N PHE A 149 13.35 36.19 -9.50
CA PHE A 149 14.55 35.34 -9.57
C PHE A 149 14.23 33.92 -10.03
N VAL A 150 13.11 33.36 -9.55
CA VAL A 150 12.62 32.05 -9.99
C VAL A 150 12.27 32.07 -11.47
N GLY A 151 11.57 33.10 -11.95
CA GLY A 151 11.28 33.26 -13.38
C GLY A 151 12.56 33.29 -14.24
N LYS A 152 13.64 33.93 -13.76
CA LYS A 152 14.94 33.87 -14.43
C LYS A 152 15.54 32.46 -14.43
N LEU A 153 15.50 31.77 -13.29
CA LEU A 153 16.02 30.39 -13.17
C LEU A 153 15.27 29.38 -14.06
N ILE A 154 14.00 29.62 -14.35
CA ILE A 154 13.16 28.75 -15.20
C ILE A 154 13.42 29.05 -16.69
N ASN A 155 13.51 30.33 -17.07
CA ASN A 155 13.59 30.73 -18.47
C ASN A 155 15.01 30.65 -19.05
N GLU A 156 16.04 30.71 -18.21
CA GLU A 156 17.43 30.54 -18.65
C GLU A 156 17.73 29.06 -18.91
N PRO A 157 18.23 28.68 -20.09
CA PRO A 157 18.56 27.30 -20.42
C PRO A 157 19.82 26.85 -19.68
N MET A 158 19.63 26.37 -18.45
CA MET A 158 20.69 25.83 -17.60
C MET A 158 20.60 24.31 -17.60
N GLU A 159 21.64 23.61 -18.09
CA GLU A 159 21.70 22.14 -18.10
C GLU A 159 22.81 21.63 -17.15
N PRO A 160 22.48 20.85 -16.10
CA PRO A 160 21.14 20.47 -15.65
C PRO A 160 20.42 21.62 -14.92
N SER A 161 19.09 21.64 -14.98
CA SER A 161 18.28 22.71 -14.36
C SER A 161 18.54 22.85 -12.85
N PRO A 162 18.72 24.08 -12.33
CA PRO A 162 18.96 24.31 -10.89
C PRO A 162 17.71 24.02 -10.03
N LEU A 163 16.54 23.89 -10.65
CA LEU A 163 15.27 23.55 -10.02
C LEU A 163 14.84 22.13 -10.40
N ILE A 164 14.22 21.43 -9.45
CA ILE A 164 13.60 20.12 -9.63
C ILE A 164 12.15 20.24 -9.17
N PHE A 165 11.21 20.00 -10.08
CA PHE A 165 9.79 20.17 -9.80
C PHE A 165 9.17 18.86 -9.30
N ALA A 166 8.35 18.96 -8.26
CA ALA A 166 7.49 17.87 -7.84
C ALA A 166 6.39 17.59 -8.90
N PRO A 167 5.78 16.40 -8.89
CA PRO A 167 4.67 16.07 -9.78
C PRO A 167 3.48 17.01 -9.57
N GLU A 168 2.80 17.37 -10.65
CA GLU A 168 1.57 18.18 -10.62
C GLU A 168 0.40 17.52 -9.89
N SER A 169 0.51 16.22 -9.57
CA SER A 169 -0.50 15.52 -8.77
C SER A 169 -0.44 15.89 -7.28
N ILE A 170 0.62 16.56 -6.81
CA ILE A 170 0.77 17.00 -5.42
C ILE A 170 0.45 18.49 -5.36
N ASP A 171 -0.47 18.90 -4.47
CA ASP A 171 -0.78 20.31 -4.25
C ASP A 171 0.45 21.06 -3.70
N GLY A 172 0.70 22.26 -4.19
CA GLY A 172 1.85 23.06 -3.77
C GLY A 172 1.83 23.47 -2.30
N ASN A 173 0.68 23.45 -1.63
CA ASN A 173 0.53 23.70 -0.20
C ASN A 173 0.57 22.40 0.63
N ASP A 174 0.60 21.22 -0.01
CA ASP A 174 0.70 19.93 0.66
C ASP A 174 2.16 19.59 1.01
N GLU A 175 2.68 20.28 2.02
CA GLU A 175 4.05 20.09 2.50
C GLU A 175 4.34 18.63 2.90
N GLN A 176 3.38 17.94 3.52
CA GLN A 176 3.57 16.56 3.97
C GLN A 176 3.74 15.63 2.77
N SER A 177 2.91 15.75 1.73
CA SER A 177 3.06 14.97 0.50
C SER A 177 4.34 15.32 -0.25
N LEU A 178 4.74 16.60 -0.31
CA LEU A 178 5.99 17.02 -0.94
C LEU A 178 7.22 16.41 -0.25
N VAL A 179 7.27 16.43 1.08
CA VAL A 179 8.37 15.83 1.85
C VAL A 179 8.40 14.31 1.69
N ASN A 180 7.24 13.64 1.71
CA ASN A 180 7.17 12.19 1.55
C ASN A 180 7.57 11.75 0.14
N TRP A 181 7.11 12.48 -0.89
CA TRP A 181 7.54 12.28 -2.27
C TRP A 181 9.04 12.50 -2.40
N PHE A 182 9.59 13.57 -1.82
CA PHE A 182 11.03 13.83 -1.82
C PHE A 182 11.83 12.71 -1.13
N GLY A 183 11.28 12.11 -0.07
CA GLY A 183 11.84 10.91 0.58
C GLY A 183 11.94 9.69 -0.32
N TRP A 184 10.92 9.45 -1.14
CA TRP A 184 10.96 8.40 -2.16
C TRP A 184 11.89 8.76 -3.32
N TRP A 185 11.75 9.98 -3.87
CA TRP A 185 12.54 10.49 -4.99
C TRP A 185 14.04 10.48 -4.68
N SER A 186 14.45 10.94 -3.50
CA SER A 186 15.85 10.93 -3.05
C SER A 186 16.43 9.52 -2.99
N SER A 187 15.63 8.50 -2.66
CA SER A 187 16.07 7.10 -2.69
C SER A 187 16.34 6.60 -4.11
N MET A 188 15.68 7.18 -5.11
CA MET A 188 15.85 6.83 -6.53
C MET A 188 16.93 7.66 -7.23
N ASN A 189 17.39 8.76 -6.63
CA ASN A 189 18.35 9.69 -7.24
C ASN A 189 19.69 9.75 -6.46
N MET A 190 20.06 8.64 -5.82
CA MET A 190 21.30 8.50 -5.03
C MET A 190 22.57 8.35 -5.89
N ASP A 191 22.38 8.07 -7.17
CA ASP A 191 23.38 8.15 -8.22
C ASP A 191 23.78 9.61 -8.50
N GLN A 192 22.83 10.54 -8.41
CA GLN A 192 23.04 11.96 -8.74
C GLN A 192 23.32 12.85 -7.52
N PHE A 193 22.82 12.49 -6.34
CA PHE A 193 22.91 13.32 -5.15
C PHE A 193 23.37 12.53 -3.93
N ARG A 194 24.33 13.12 -3.21
CA ARG A 194 24.83 12.63 -1.93
C ARG A 194 24.04 13.18 -0.76
N LYS A 195 23.69 14.47 -0.80
CA LYS A 195 23.09 15.19 0.34
C LYS A 195 21.64 15.57 0.04
N PHE A 196 20.72 15.15 0.91
CA PHE A 196 19.30 15.48 0.81
C PHE A 196 18.87 16.26 2.06
N THR A 197 18.37 17.47 1.86
CA THR A 197 17.93 18.35 2.96
C THR A 197 16.52 18.85 2.69
N VAL A 198 15.66 18.86 3.70
CA VAL A 198 14.39 19.59 3.69
C VAL A 198 14.60 20.87 4.48
N LEU A 199 14.43 21.99 3.81
CA LEU A 199 14.46 23.34 4.37
C LEU A 199 13.08 23.64 4.97
N GLY A 200 12.98 23.52 6.29
CA GLY A 200 11.74 23.67 7.05
C GLY A 200 11.54 25.02 7.72
N SER A 201 10.30 25.25 8.16
CA SER A 201 9.94 26.34 9.09
C SER A 201 10.10 25.93 10.55
N GLU A 202 10.30 26.91 11.43
CA GLU A 202 10.52 26.76 12.88
C GLU A 202 9.29 27.23 13.69
N GLU A 203 9.17 26.74 14.93
CA GLU A 203 8.00 26.85 15.81
C GLU A 203 7.60 28.29 16.15
N GLU A 204 8.53 29.24 16.15
CA GLU A 204 8.30 30.65 16.51
C GLU A 204 7.73 31.52 15.36
N SER A 205 7.37 30.91 14.23
CA SER A 205 6.87 31.66 13.07
C SER A 205 5.38 31.97 13.20
N ALA A 206 5.02 33.16 13.68
CA ALA A 206 3.63 33.66 13.75
C ALA A 206 2.90 33.76 12.38
N ARG A 207 3.59 33.42 11.28
CA ARG A 207 3.19 33.61 9.87
C ARG A 207 3.07 32.29 9.11
N LEU A 208 2.27 31.36 9.62
CA LEU A 208 2.08 30.05 9.00
C LEU A 208 0.69 29.88 8.37
N SER A 209 -0.10 30.94 8.24
CA SER A 209 -1.46 30.87 7.68
C SER A 209 -1.53 31.53 6.31
N ARG A 210 -2.25 30.89 5.36
CA ARG A 210 -2.55 31.43 4.04
C ARG A 210 -4.00 31.12 3.65
N ARG A 211 -4.62 32.01 2.88
CA ARG A 211 -5.90 31.73 2.21
C ARG A 211 -5.64 31.10 0.85
N ILE A 212 -6.02 29.84 0.69
CA ILE A 212 -5.75 29.03 -0.52
C ILE A 212 -7.05 28.58 -1.18
N LEU A 213 -7.01 28.27 -2.47
CA LEU A 213 -8.11 27.55 -3.12
C LEU A 213 -8.24 26.16 -2.52
N ARG A 214 -9.47 25.70 -2.28
CA ARG A 214 -9.77 24.35 -1.80
C ARG A 214 -9.22 23.34 -2.82
N PRO A 215 -8.27 22.47 -2.45
CA PRO A 215 -7.78 21.44 -3.35
C PRO A 215 -8.88 20.42 -3.65
N ARG A 216 -8.96 19.96 -4.90
CA ARG A 216 -9.83 18.86 -5.30
C ARG A 216 -9.06 17.55 -5.23
N PHE A 217 -9.23 16.78 -4.16
CA PHE A 217 -8.61 15.47 -4.02
C PHE A 217 -9.32 14.41 -4.88
N LEU A 218 -8.59 13.41 -5.38
CA LEU A 218 -9.22 12.26 -6.05
C LEU A 218 -10.17 11.53 -5.07
N PRO A 219 -11.34 11.03 -5.54
CA PRO A 219 -12.27 10.27 -4.68
C PRO A 219 -11.65 9.04 -4.02
N SER A 220 -10.64 8.43 -4.67
CA SER A 220 -9.88 7.29 -4.13
C SER A 220 -8.80 7.68 -3.09
N THR A 221 -8.62 8.97 -2.81
CA THR A 221 -7.61 9.46 -1.87
C THR A 221 -8.03 9.16 -0.44
N THR A 222 -7.26 8.33 0.26
CA THR A 222 -7.46 8.04 1.69
C THR A 222 -6.51 8.89 2.53
N ASN A 223 -6.96 9.47 3.64
CA ASN A 223 -6.07 10.26 4.51
C ASN A 223 -5.14 9.39 5.38
N ASN A 224 -5.57 8.17 5.69
CA ASN A 224 -4.85 7.28 6.57
C ASN A 224 -3.71 6.56 5.80
N PRO A 225 -2.43 6.76 6.18
CA PRO A 225 -1.30 6.10 5.51
C PRO A 225 -1.31 4.57 5.61
N ASP A 226 -2.06 4.01 6.56
CA ASP A 226 -2.18 2.57 6.73
C ASP A 226 -3.33 1.98 5.89
N GLU A 227 -4.41 2.74 5.62
CA GLU A 227 -5.54 2.31 4.76
C GLU A 227 -5.20 2.38 3.27
N MET A 228 -4.50 3.44 2.82
CA MET A 228 -4.11 3.61 1.42
C MET A 228 -3.31 2.42 0.89
N ARG A 229 -2.48 1.82 1.77
CA ARG A 229 -1.66 0.67 1.43
C ARG A 229 -2.42 -0.64 1.54
N SER A 230 -3.39 -0.78 2.43
CA SER A 230 -4.34 -1.91 2.36
C SER A 230 -5.12 -1.88 1.04
N ASN A 231 -5.43 -0.69 0.52
CA ASN A 231 -6.05 -0.52 -0.79
C ASN A 231 -5.06 -0.69 -1.95
N HIS A 232 -3.80 -0.24 -1.88
CA HIS A 232 -2.78 -0.52 -2.91
C HIS A 232 -2.27 -1.97 -2.88
N ASP A 233 -2.31 -2.66 -1.74
CA ASP A 233 -2.08 -4.10 -1.62
C ASP A 233 -3.29 -4.87 -2.22
N ARG A 234 -4.46 -4.22 -2.37
CA ARG A 234 -5.66 -4.70 -3.10
C ARG A 234 -5.75 -4.25 -4.57
N GLU A 235 -5.22 -3.08 -4.93
CA GLU A 235 -5.31 -2.41 -6.25
C GLU A 235 -4.00 -2.44 -7.06
N GLY A 236 -2.87 -2.82 -6.45
CA GLY A 236 -1.56 -3.01 -7.10
C GLY A 236 -1.52 -4.11 -8.16
N VAL A 237 -2.67 -4.73 -8.43
CA VAL A 237 -2.96 -5.72 -9.47
C VAL A 237 -3.24 -5.06 -10.83
N HIS A 238 -3.34 -3.73 -10.97
CA HIS A 238 -3.82 -3.13 -12.25
C HIS A 238 -3.01 -1.99 -12.88
N GLY A 239 -1.69 -1.91 -12.70
CA GLY A 239 -0.90 -1.15 -13.67
C GLY A 239 0.55 -0.80 -13.33
N LYS A 240 1.49 -1.55 -13.91
CA LYS A 240 2.56 -1.09 -14.83
C LYS A 240 3.69 -2.13 -14.95
N THR A 241 4.10 -2.35 -16.21
CA THR A 241 5.35 -2.97 -16.69
C THR A 241 5.42 -4.51 -16.71
N THR A 242 4.89 -5.06 -17.80
CA THR A 242 4.61 -6.46 -18.17
C THR A 242 5.80 -7.45 -18.22
N GLN A 243 6.99 -7.09 -17.74
CA GLN A 243 8.15 -8.01 -17.73
C GLN A 243 8.80 -8.18 -16.36
N HIS A 244 8.82 -7.13 -15.52
CA HIS A 244 9.34 -7.25 -14.15
C HIS A 244 8.34 -7.95 -13.21
N VAL A 245 7.04 -7.89 -13.56
CA VAL A 245 5.94 -8.53 -12.82
C VAL A 245 5.98 -10.04 -12.93
N LEU A 246 6.29 -10.63 -14.10
CA LEU A 246 6.36 -12.09 -14.25
C LEU A 246 7.44 -12.71 -13.37
N ASP A 247 8.61 -12.08 -13.24
CA ASP A 247 9.70 -12.60 -12.41
C ASP A 247 9.50 -12.32 -10.91
N GLN A 248 8.93 -11.17 -10.54
CA GLN A 248 8.56 -10.89 -9.14
C GLN A 248 7.37 -11.74 -8.67
N SER A 249 6.33 -11.90 -9.49
CA SER A 249 5.19 -12.80 -9.21
C SER A 249 5.63 -14.25 -9.09
N ARG A 250 6.58 -14.71 -9.91
CA ARG A 250 7.19 -16.05 -9.75
C ARG A 250 8.00 -16.19 -8.46
N MET A 251 8.70 -15.13 -8.04
CA MET A 251 9.44 -15.11 -6.77
C MET A 251 8.50 -15.09 -5.56
N THR A 252 7.44 -14.29 -5.56
CA THR A 252 6.43 -14.25 -4.49
C THR A 252 5.63 -15.54 -4.43
N LEU A 253 5.27 -16.13 -5.59
CA LEU A 253 4.58 -17.42 -5.67
C LEU A 253 5.40 -18.56 -5.06
N LYS A 254 6.71 -18.62 -5.38
CA LYS A 254 7.64 -19.58 -4.77
C LYS A 254 7.83 -19.34 -3.28
N SER A 255 7.85 -18.07 -2.85
CA SER A 255 7.99 -17.72 -1.44
C SER A 255 6.75 -18.13 -0.64
N GLN A 256 5.55 -17.87 -1.18
CA GLN A 256 4.28 -18.22 -0.55
C GLN A 256 4.07 -19.73 -0.51
N SER A 257 4.29 -20.45 -1.62
CA SER A 257 4.15 -21.92 -1.62
C SER A 257 5.12 -22.59 -0.65
N ARG A 258 6.39 -22.14 -0.61
CA ARG A 258 7.38 -22.65 0.35
C ARG A 258 7.01 -22.32 1.79
N ALA A 259 6.50 -21.12 2.08
CA ALA A 259 6.07 -20.77 3.43
C ALA A 259 4.96 -21.71 3.92
N ILE A 260 3.95 -21.97 3.08
CA ILE A 260 2.87 -22.91 3.40
C ILE A 260 3.41 -24.33 3.56
N ILE A 261 4.25 -24.80 2.64
CA ILE A 261 4.85 -26.15 2.71
C ILE A 261 5.66 -26.29 4.01
N ASN A 262 6.51 -25.33 4.35
CA ASN A 262 7.31 -25.36 5.58
C ASN A 262 6.43 -25.38 6.83
N ALA A 263 5.33 -24.61 6.85
CA ALA A 263 4.38 -24.60 7.95
C ALA A 263 3.70 -25.97 8.11
N LEU A 264 3.23 -26.57 7.00
CA LEU A 264 2.64 -27.90 6.99
C LEU A 264 3.64 -28.98 7.39
N GLU A 265 4.89 -28.91 6.93
CA GLU A 265 5.95 -29.87 7.30
C GLU A 265 6.31 -29.78 8.78
N SER A 266 6.40 -28.57 9.33
CA SER A 266 6.61 -28.34 10.76
C SER A 266 5.45 -28.93 11.58
N MET A 267 4.21 -28.69 11.17
CA MET A 267 3.00 -29.22 11.80
C MET A 267 2.97 -30.75 11.78
N ILE A 268 3.26 -31.37 10.63
CA ILE A 268 3.33 -32.84 10.48
C ILE A 268 4.44 -33.43 11.35
N SER A 269 5.58 -32.76 11.45
CA SER A 269 6.74 -33.25 12.22
C SER A 269 6.53 -33.14 13.73
N ASN A 270 5.80 -32.11 14.19
CA ASN A 270 5.52 -31.88 15.60
C ASN A 270 4.32 -32.68 16.14
N ALA A 271 3.51 -33.25 15.26
CA ALA A 271 2.32 -34.02 15.62
C ALA A 271 2.70 -35.38 16.25
N LYS A 272 2.60 -35.47 17.58
CA LYS A 272 2.97 -36.68 18.36
C LYS A 272 2.06 -37.89 18.04
N PHE A 273 0.75 -37.66 17.84
CA PHE A 273 -0.24 -38.68 17.47
C PHE A 273 -1.41 -38.05 16.71
N CYS A 274 -1.38 -38.06 15.37
CA CYS A 274 -2.45 -37.50 14.54
C CYS A 274 -3.17 -38.59 13.72
N GLU A 275 -4.50 -38.62 13.82
CA GLU A 275 -5.41 -39.47 13.03
C GLU A 275 -5.70 -38.86 11.64
N LEU A 276 -5.13 -37.68 11.34
CA LEU A 276 -5.25 -37.01 10.04
C LEU A 276 -4.05 -37.37 9.13
N GLU A 277 -4.32 -37.56 7.85
CA GLU A 277 -3.33 -37.65 6.79
C GLU A 277 -3.30 -36.32 6.03
N ILE A 278 -2.29 -35.49 6.31
CA ILE A 278 -2.18 -34.13 5.78
C ILE A 278 -1.44 -34.13 4.43
N PHE A 279 -2.10 -33.59 3.40
CA PHE A 279 -1.46 -33.36 2.11
C PHE A 279 -0.51 -32.16 2.20
N LYS A 280 0.77 -32.40 1.90
CA LYS A 280 1.87 -31.45 2.15
C LYS A 280 1.91 -30.24 1.20
N PHE A 281 1.21 -30.30 0.07
CA PHE A 281 1.27 -29.26 -0.95
C PHE A 281 -0.03 -28.45 -0.96
N PRO A 282 0.04 -27.10 -1.00
CA PRO A 282 -1.17 -26.29 -1.12
C PRO A 282 -1.86 -26.53 -2.47
N VAL A 283 -3.19 -26.65 -2.44
CA VAL A 283 -4.01 -26.98 -3.62
C VAL A 283 -4.65 -25.71 -4.17
N SER A 284 -4.50 -25.42 -5.47
CA SER A 284 -5.04 -24.19 -6.08
C SER A 284 -5.80 -24.37 -7.38
N TYR A 285 -5.62 -25.49 -8.08
CA TYR A 285 -6.06 -25.62 -9.47
C TYR A 285 -7.03 -26.78 -9.68
N TRP A 286 -8.24 -26.48 -10.14
CA TRP A 286 -9.22 -27.50 -10.54
C TRP A 286 -9.26 -27.73 -12.05
N ASP A 287 -8.91 -26.72 -12.85
CA ASP A 287 -8.77 -26.82 -14.31
C ASP A 287 -7.29 -26.92 -14.73
N SER A 288 -6.99 -27.73 -15.74
CA SER A 288 -5.61 -28.00 -16.18
C SER A 288 -4.91 -26.78 -16.79
N ASN A 289 -5.67 -25.82 -17.31
CA ASN A 289 -5.13 -24.61 -17.92
C ASN A 289 -4.78 -23.54 -16.87
N MET A 290 -5.35 -23.61 -15.66
CA MET A 290 -5.10 -22.60 -14.62
C MET A 290 -3.61 -22.48 -14.25
N ALA A 291 -2.92 -23.59 -14.06
CA ALA A 291 -1.51 -23.58 -13.68
C ALA A 291 -0.65 -22.87 -14.74
N PHE A 292 -0.89 -23.17 -16.02
CA PHE A 292 -0.18 -22.54 -17.13
C PHE A 292 -0.59 -21.07 -17.31
N HIS A 293 -1.88 -20.77 -17.25
CA HIS A 293 -2.43 -19.43 -17.42
C HIS A 293 -1.90 -18.47 -16.38
N PHE A 294 -1.80 -18.92 -15.12
CA PHE A 294 -1.25 -18.11 -14.05
C PHE A 294 0.28 -18.19 -13.91
N GLY A 295 0.97 -18.86 -14.83
CA GLY A 295 2.44 -18.90 -14.85
C GLY A 295 3.11 -19.84 -13.84
N ASP A 296 2.38 -20.77 -13.23
CA ASP A 296 2.91 -21.84 -12.37
C ASP A 296 3.39 -23.07 -13.17
N TYR A 297 4.42 -22.86 -13.99
CA TYR A 297 5.03 -23.92 -14.78
C TYR A 297 5.81 -24.94 -13.94
N GLN A 298 6.10 -24.61 -12.67
CA GLN A 298 6.84 -25.48 -11.76
C GLN A 298 5.92 -26.33 -10.88
N SER A 299 4.59 -26.22 -11.04
CA SER A 299 3.60 -26.93 -10.21
C SER A 299 3.83 -26.69 -8.71
N LEU A 300 4.07 -25.42 -8.34
CA LEU A 300 4.24 -24.95 -6.97
C LEU A 300 2.98 -25.15 -6.14
N PHE A 301 1.82 -25.10 -6.79
CA PHE A 301 0.54 -25.49 -6.22
C PHE A 301 0.03 -26.77 -6.88
N ALA A 302 -0.63 -27.61 -6.09
CA ALA A 302 -1.20 -28.86 -6.56
C ALA A 302 -2.55 -28.65 -7.24
N THR A 303 -2.87 -29.56 -8.16
CA THR A 303 -4.21 -29.68 -8.75
C THR A 303 -5.11 -30.53 -7.86
N TYR A 304 -6.43 -30.41 -8.03
CA TYR A 304 -7.42 -31.25 -7.34
C TYR A 304 -7.15 -32.73 -7.62
N LEU A 305 -6.80 -33.05 -8.87
CA LEU A 305 -6.42 -34.41 -9.27
C LEU A 305 -5.17 -34.90 -8.54
N LYS A 306 -4.13 -34.07 -8.39
CA LYS A 306 -2.90 -34.45 -7.69
C LYS A 306 -3.17 -34.69 -6.20
N CYS A 307 -3.93 -33.79 -5.56
CA CYS A 307 -4.36 -33.94 -4.17
C CYS A 307 -5.16 -35.23 -3.98
N PHE A 308 -6.18 -35.46 -4.81
CA PHE A 308 -7.06 -36.62 -4.68
C PHE A 308 -6.34 -37.94 -4.97
N LYS A 309 -5.47 -37.98 -5.98
CA LYS A 309 -4.67 -39.19 -6.31
C LYS A 309 -3.72 -39.58 -5.19
N TRP A 310 -3.16 -38.62 -4.47
CA TRP A 310 -2.23 -38.87 -3.36
C TRP A 310 -2.86 -39.68 -2.22
N LEU A 311 -4.18 -39.64 -2.08
CA LEU A 311 -4.90 -40.32 -0.99
C LEU A 311 -4.92 -41.82 -1.12
N ASN A 312 -4.89 -42.51 -0.01
CA ASN A 312 -5.13 -43.95 -0.02
C ASN A 312 -6.64 -44.23 -0.11
N PRO A 313 -7.07 -45.22 -0.91
CA PRO A 313 -8.42 -45.75 -0.81
C PRO A 313 -8.72 -46.23 0.62
N PHE A 314 -9.95 -46.06 1.10
CA PHE A 314 -10.34 -46.40 2.47
C PHE A 314 -10.17 -47.90 2.76
N GLU A 315 -10.31 -48.76 1.76
CA GLU A 315 -10.12 -50.21 1.87
C GLU A 315 -8.67 -50.64 2.13
N LYS A 316 -7.69 -49.81 1.73
CA LYS A 316 -6.25 -50.09 1.90
C LYS A 316 -5.71 -49.56 3.23
N VAL A 317 -6.55 -48.94 4.06
CA VAL A 317 -6.18 -48.47 5.41
C VAL A 317 -6.14 -49.67 6.35
N THR A 318 -5.20 -50.59 6.15
CA THR A 318 -5.13 -51.87 6.86
C THR A 318 -4.36 -51.78 8.19
N PHE A 319 -3.50 -50.77 8.40
CA PHE A 319 -2.64 -50.72 9.61
C PHE A 319 -2.38 -49.32 10.21
N ALA A 320 -2.87 -48.23 9.64
CA ALA A 320 -2.62 -46.89 10.16
C ALA A 320 -3.87 -46.28 10.81
N LYS A 321 -3.71 -45.68 11.99
CA LYS A 321 -4.73 -44.89 12.72
C LYS A 321 -5.21 -43.63 11.97
N ARG A 322 -4.93 -43.50 10.67
CA ARG A 322 -5.23 -42.32 9.85
C ARG A 322 -6.38 -42.61 8.92
N ASN A 323 -7.56 -42.10 9.26
CA ASN A 323 -8.83 -42.38 8.58
C ASN A 323 -9.44 -41.13 7.92
N THR A 324 -8.82 -39.97 8.12
CA THR A 324 -9.30 -38.68 7.63
C THR A 324 -8.18 -38.05 6.83
N MET A 325 -8.40 -37.79 5.54
CA MET A 325 -7.52 -36.89 4.78
C MET A 325 -7.78 -35.47 5.23
N THR A 326 -6.72 -34.66 5.34
CA THR A 326 -6.82 -33.20 5.36
C THR A 326 -5.93 -32.56 4.30
N ALA A 327 -6.41 -31.51 3.62
CA ALA A 327 -5.63 -30.73 2.67
C ALA A 327 -5.97 -29.24 2.75
N LEU A 328 -4.95 -28.38 2.60
CA LEU A 328 -5.13 -26.93 2.55
C LEU A 328 -5.31 -26.48 1.10
N PHE A 329 -6.40 -25.78 0.85
CA PHE A 329 -6.74 -25.17 -0.42
C PHE A 329 -6.46 -23.68 -0.35
N TYR A 330 -5.88 -23.14 -1.41
CA TYR A 330 -5.55 -21.74 -1.57
C TYR A 330 -5.95 -21.31 -2.98
N THR A 331 -7.25 -21.06 -3.15
CA THR A 331 -7.91 -20.95 -4.47
C THR A 331 -8.41 -19.55 -4.72
N ILE A 332 -8.70 -19.23 -5.98
CA ILE A 332 -9.34 -17.97 -6.37
C ILE A 332 -10.79 -17.92 -5.84
N GLU A 333 -11.31 -16.73 -5.54
CA GLU A 333 -12.68 -16.56 -5.04
C GLU A 333 -13.74 -16.51 -6.16
N GLY A 334 -13.36 -15.91 -7.29
CA GLY A 334 -14.25 -15.70 -8.44
C GLY A 334 -14.35 -16.91 -9.37
N PRO A 335 -15.21 -16.81 -10.39
CA PRO A 335 -15.40 -17.88 -11.38
C PRO A 335 -14.20 -18.01 -12.30
N TRP A 336 -13.84 -19.24 -12.70
CA TRP A 336 -12.71 -19.46 -13.60
C TRP A 336 -13.12 -19.22 -15.06
N ASP A 337 -12.64 -18.13 -15.65
CA ASP A 337 -12.66 -17.87 -17.09
C ASP A 337 -11.33 -17.23 -17.51
N ILE A 338 -10.74 -17.75 -18.60
CA ILE A 338 -9.51 -17.25 -19.22
C ILE A 338 -9.63 -15.75 -19.55
N LYS A 339 -10.84 -15.25 -19.84
CA LYS A 339 -11.10 -13.84 -20.17
C LYS A 339 -11.16 -12.92 -18.95
N LEU A 340 -11.52 -13.46 -17.79
CA LEU A 340 -11.68 -12.68 -16.56
C LEU A 340 -10.34 -12.40 -15.86
N TYR A 341 -9.34 -13.25 -16.11
CA TYR A 341 -8.02 -13.12 -15.48
C TYR A 341 -6.92 -12.89 -16.50
N PRO A 342 -6.10 -11.83 -16.37
CA PRO A 342 -4.95 -11.63 -17.24
C PRO A 342 -3.91 -12.77 -17.09
N PRO A 343 -3.31 -13.24 -18.20
CA PRO A 343 -2.32 -14.32 -18.16
C PRO A 343 -1.06 -13.89 -17.41
N GLY A 344 -0.56 -14.77 -16.54
CA GLY A 344 0.62 -14.55 -15.71
C GLY A 344 0.39 -13.72 -14.44
N GLU A 345 -0.83 -13.23 -14.22
CA GLU A 345 -1.22 -12.47 -13.04
C GLU A 345 -2.09 -13.33 -12.12
N MET A 346 -1.67 -13.45 -10.87
CA MET A 346 -2.35 -14.27 -9.87
C MET A 346 -3.42 -13.45 -9.14
N PRO A 347 -4.70 -13.79 -9.25
CA PRO A 347 -5.75 -13.12 -8.49
C PRO A 347 -5.65 -13.46 -7.00
N THR A 348 -6.35 -12.67 -6.18
CA THR A 348 -6.47 -12.90 -4.73
C THR A 348 -6.99 -14.31 -4.46
N ARG A 349 -6.33 -15.00 -3.53
CA ARG A 349 -6.65 -16.38 -3.15
C ARG A 349 -7.17 -16.43 -1.72
N ARG A 350 -8.21 -17.23 -1.54
CA ARG A 350 -8.82 -17.55 -0.27
C ARG A 350 -8.28 -18.89 0.24
N PRO A 351 -7.72 -18.93 1.46
CA PRO A 351 -7.33 -20.16 2.11
C PRO A 351 -8.53 -20.83 2.78
N TRP A 352 -8.63 -22.15 2.67
CA TRP A 352 -9.66 -22.97 3.30
C TRP A 352 -9.17 -24.42 3.40
N ILE A 353 -9.84 -25.25 4.20
CA ILE A 353 -9.41 -26.62 4.51
C ILE A 353 -10.46 -27.59 4.02
N VAL A 354 -9.99 -28.69 3.41
CA VAL A 354 -10.84 -29.83 3.05
C VAL A 354 -10.44 -31.04 3.85
N MET A 355 -11.43 -31.72 4.40
CA MET A 355 -11.27 -33.02 5.05
C MET A 355 -12.19 -34.05 4.41
N HIS A 356 -11.64 -35.20 4.05
CA HIS A 356 -12.40 -36.29 3.45
C HIS A 356 -12.22 -37.57 4.27
N ARG A 357 -13.32 -38.15 4.72
CA ARG A 357 -13.29 -39.31 5.63
C ARG A 357 -14.51 -40.22 5.43
N PRO A 358 -14.45 -41.47 5.91
CA PRO A 358 -15.63 -42.32 6.00
C PRO A 358 -16.68 -41.73 6.96
N LYS A 359 -17.95 -41.83 6.58
CA LYS A 359 -19.09 -41.47 7.42
C LYS A 359 -19.16 -42.41 8.61
N ASN A 360 -19.49 -41.89 9.80
CA ASN A 360 -19.55 -42.66 11.05
C ASN A 360 -18.27 -43.47 11.32
N LEU A 361 -17.13 -42.77 11.47
CA LEU A 361 -15.81 -43.38 11.73
C LEU A 361 -15.78 -44.48 12.81
N HIS A 362 -16.69 -44.41 13.78
CA HIS A 362 -16.84 -45.34 14.90
C HIS A 362 -17.51 -46.67 14.55
N SER A 363 -18.22 -46.77 13.42
CA SER A 363 -18.95 -47.96 12.99
C SER A 363 -18.30 -48.58 11.75
N LYS A 364 -17.74 -49.78 11.89
CA LYS A 364 -17.19 -50.58 10.78
C LYS A 364 -18.15 -51.72 10.44
N PRO A 365 -18.32 -52.09 9.16
CA PRO A 365 -17.66 -51.55 7.96
C PRO A 365 -18.18 -50.17 7.59
N TRP A 366 -17.33 -49.36 6.96
CA TRP A 366 -17.74 -48.07 6.43
C TRP A 366 -18.50 -48.25 5.11
N ILE A 367 -19.67 -47.62 5.01
CA ILE A 367 -20.62 -47.79 3.89
C ILE A 367 -20.72 -46.49 3.04
N ALA A 368 -20.30 -45.36 3.59
CA ALA A 368 -20.36 -44.06 2.94
C ALA A 368 -19.17 -43.20 3.37
N SER A 369 -18.96 -42.09 2.66
CA SER A 369 -17.97 -41.07 2.98
C SER A 369 -18.61 -39.69 3.07
N GLU A 370 -17.92 -38.79 3.77
CA GLU A 370 -18.32 -37.40 3.95
C GLU A 370 -17.14 -36.45 3.69
N LEU A 371 -17.48 -35.23 3.30
CA LEU A 371 -16.56 -34.16 2.97
C LEU A 371 -16.84 -32.98 3.89
N LEU A 372 -15.81 -32.45 4.54
CA LEU A 372 -15.92 -31.31 5.44
C LEU A 372 -15.07 -30.17 4.90
N ILE A 373 -15.70 -29.01 4.73
CA ILE A 373 -15.08 -27.77 4.25
C ILE A 373 -15.02 -26.81 5.44
N TRP A 374 -13.83 -26.35 5.80
CA TRP A 374 -13.68 -25.29 6.78
C TRP A 374 -13.16 -24.03 6.08
N ASP A 375 -13.83 -22.91 6.31
CA ASP A 375 -13.54 -21.64 5.65
C ASP A 375 -13.57 -20.47 6.66
N PRO A 376 -12.48 -19.69 6.78
CA PRO A 376 -12.38 -18.60 7.76
C PRO A 376 -13.22 -17.37 7.40
N THR A 377 -13.47 -17.11 6.11
CA THR A 377 -14.06 -15.84 5.71
C THR A 377 -15.57 -15.85 6.01
N PRO A 378 -16.08 -14.91 6.82
CA PRO A 378 -17.47 -14.90 7.24
C PRO A 378 -18.36 -14.60 6.03
N ASN A 379 -19.07 -15.61 5.53
CA ASN A 379 -20.16 -15.35 4.61
C ASN A 379 -21.35 -14.95 5.49
N GLN A 380 -21.77 -13.69 5.45
CA GLN A 380 -22.92 -13.19 6.24
C GLN A 380 -24.17 -14.08 6.09
N LYS A 381 -24.32 -14.73 4.93
CA LYS A 381 -25.37 -15.71 4.61
C LYS A 381 -25.35 -16.98 5.46
N PHE A 382 -24.21 -17.37 6.02
CA PHE A 382 -24.09 -18.55 6.86
C PHE A 382 -24.57 -18.32 8.30
N SER A 383 -24.97 -17.09 8.67
CA SER A 383 -25.29 -16.77 10.07
C SER A 383 -26.67 -17.28 10.49
N ASP A 384 -27.67 -17.34 9.60
CA ASP A 384 -29.07 -17.53 10.03
C ASP A 384 -29.95 -18.43 9.11
N GLY A 385 -29.36 -19.32 8.31
CA GLY A 385 -30.14 -20.22 7.43
C GLY A 385 -29.49 -21.58 7.13
N ASP A 386 -30.27 -22.41 6.42
CA ASP A 386 -29.78 -23.58 5.68
C ASP A 386 -28.76 -23.13 4.64
N VAL A 387 -27.68 -23.90 4.45
CA VAL A 387 -26.64 -23.57 3.47
C VAL A 387 -26.77 -24.46 2.24
N TYR A 388 -26.78 -23.83 1.07
CA TYR A 388 -26.90 -24.51 -0.21
C TYR A 388 -25.56 -24.54 -0.96
N GLU A 389 -25.40 -25.51 -1.87
CA GLU A 389 -24.18 -25.60 -2.68
C GLU A 389 -23.91 -24.33 -3.48
N ASP A 390 -24.95 -23.64 -3.98
CA ASP A 390 -24.80 -22.38 -4.73
C ASP A 390 -24.38 -21.18 -3.88
N ASP A 391 -24.39 -21.30 -2.55
CA ASP A 391 -23.85 -20.26 -1.65
C ASP A 391 -22.31 -20.34 -1.55
N LEU A 392 -21.70 -21.42 -2.06
CA LEU A 392 -20.26 -21.64 -2.04
C LEU A 392 -19.55 -20.99 -3.23
N ILE A 393 -18.27 -20.65 -3.06
CA ILE A 393 -17.43 -20.19 -4.18
C ILE A 393 -17.27 -21.30 -5.23
N GLU A 394 -17.01 -20.93 -6.48
CA GLU A 394 -16.87 -21.91 -7.58
C GLU A 394 -15.83 -22.99 -7.26
N ALA A 395 -14.68 -22.62 -6.70
CA ALA A 395 -13.64 -23.55 -6.31
C ALA A 395 -14.13 -24.66 -5.36
N GLN A 396 -15.03 -24.33 -4.42
CA GLN A 396 -15.60 -25.28 -3.46
C GLN A 396 -16.64 -26.18 -4.14
N ARG A 397 -17.52 -25.61 -4.98
CA ARG A 397 -18.50 -26.37 -5.77
C ARG A 397 -17.83 -27.36 -6.72
N GLU A 398 -16.80 -26.91 -7.44
CA GLU A 398 -16.00 -27.76 -8.32
C GLU A 398 -15.25 -28.84 -7.55
N MET A 399 -14.84 -28.56 -6.31
CA MET A 399 -14.20 -29.57 -5.46
C MET A 399 -15.21 -30.66 -5.07
N ILE A 400 -16.40 -30.28 -4.61
CA ILE A 400 -17.48 -31.24 -4.27
C ILE A 400 -17.82 -32.11 -5.49
N ARG A 401 -18.02 -31.50 -6.66
CA ARG A 401 -18.28 -32.21 -7.93
C ARG A 401 -17.15 -33.17 -8.29
N PHE A 402 -15.91 -32.69 -8.24
CA PHE A 402 -14.71 -33.48 -8.57
C PHE A 402 -14.55 -34.67 -7.63
N PHE A 403 -14.67 -34.45 -6.32
CA PHE A 403 -14.54 -35.50 -5.32
C PHE A 403 -15.67 -36.51 -5.43
N HIS A 404 -16.91 -36.08 -5.61
CA HIS A 404 -18.04 -36.98 -5.82
C HIS A 404 -17.81 -37.92 -7.00
N HIS A 405 -17.35 -37.38 -8.15
CA HIS A 405 -17.09 -38.18 -9.35
C HIS A 405 -15.89 -39.13 -9.19
N GLN A 406 -14.75 -38.63 -8.69
CA GLN A 406 -13.52 -39.44 -8.55
C GLN A 406 -13.61 -40.46 -7.41
N ASN A 407 -14.39 -40.17 -6.35
CA ASN A 407 -14.58 -41.08 -5.23
C ASN A 407 -15.39 -42.31 -5.62
N ALA A 408 -16.36 -42.19 -6.55
CA ALA A 408 -17.07 -43.35 -7.08
C ALA A 408 -16.13 -44.37 -7.74
N THR A 409 -15.03 -43.93 -8.36
CA THR A 409 -14.03 -44.82 -8.95
C THR A 409 -13.03 -45.35 -7.90
N LYS A 410 -12.60 -44.50 -6.95
CA LYS A 410 -11.53 -44.83 -6.02
C LYS A 410 -12.00 -45.60 -4.78
N ASN A 411 -13.20 -45.32 -4.30
CA ASN A 411 -13.84 -45.94 -3.14
C ASN A 411 -15.28 -46.35 -3.51
N PRO A 412 -15.45 -47.35 -4.40
CA PRO A 412 -16.77 -47.73 -4.91
C PRO A 412 -17.74 -48.18 -3.82
N ASN A 413 -17.20 -48.72 -2.71
CA ASN A 413 -17.98 -49.20 -1.57
C ASN A 413 -18.30 -48.11 -0.53
N GLN A 414 -17.81 -46.88 -0.71
CA GLN A 414 -18.05 -45.74 0.19
C GLN A 414 -18.32 -44.46 -0.61
N PRO A 415 -19.47 -44.36 -1.31
CA PRO A 415 -19.83 -43.15 -2.06
C PRO A 415 -19.87 -41.91 -1.16
N LEU A 416 -19.65 -40.73 -1.77
CA LEU A 416 -19.69 -39.47 -1.06
C LEU A 416 -21.15 -39.05 -0.86
N GLU A 417 -21.64 -39.07 0.38
CA GLU A 417 -23.07 -38.87 0.68
C GLU A 417 -23.36 -37.46 1.22
N THR A 418 -22.48 -36.92 2.06
CA THR A 418 -22.72 -35.66 2.77
C THR A 418 -21.53 -34.71 2.68
N ALA A 419 -21.82 -33.44 2.41
CA ALA A 419 -20.86 -32.35 2.50
C ALA A 419 -21.23 -31.41 3.65
N TRP A 420 -20.24 -30.96 4.41
CA TRP A 420 -20.38 -30.08 5.57
C TRP A 420 -19.57 -28.81 5.35
N ILE A 421 -20.04 -27.69 5.89
CA ILE A 421 -19.30 -26.44 5.95
C ILE A 421 -19.27 -25.86 7.36
N ALA A 422 -18.13 -25.29 7.76
CA ALA A 422 -17.99 -24.54 9.01
C ALA A 422 -17.05 -23.34 8.82
N GLY A 423 -17.26 -22.30 9.62
CA GLY A 423 -16.35 -21.18 9.86
C GLY A 423 -16.69 -20.68 11.26
N PHE A 424 -15.78 -20.84 12.23
CA PHE A 424 -16.14 -20.69 13.63
C PHE A 424 -16.64 -19.27 13.94
N ASP A 425 -17.71 -19.20 14.74
CA ASP A 425 -18.52 -18.03 15.06
C ASP A 425 -17.72 -16.73 15.23
N GLY A 426 -18.20 -15.65 14.62
CA GLY A 426 -17.60 -14.31 14.55
C GLY A 426 -17.39 -13.56 15.89
N SER A 427 -17.23 -14.29 16.99
CA SER A 427 -17.02 -13.77 18.35
C SER A 427 -15.55 -13.50 18.70
N SER A 428 -14.58 -13.87 17.85
CA SER A 428 -13.15 -13.56 18.07
C SER A 428 -12.39 -13.08 16.83
N ILE A 429 -13.09 -12.60 15.79
CA ILE A 429 -12.43 -12.14 14.57
C ILE A 429 -11.80 -10.77 14.87
N ASP A 430 -10.47 -10.74 15.01
CA ASP A 430 -9.72 -9.51 14.75
C ASP A 430 -9.88 -9.24 13.25
N PRO A 431 -10.57 -8.15 12.84
CA PRO A 431 -10.78 -7.84 11.42
C PRO A 431 -9.47 -7.57 10.64
N ASN A 432 -8.31 -7.60 11.32
CA ASN A 432 -6.98 -7.46 10.73
C ASN A 432 -6.17 -8.77 10.68
N ALA A 433 -6.69 -9.91 11.11
CA ALA A 433 -5.99 -11.19 11.05
C ALA A 433 -5.82 -11.66 9.59
N ASP A 434 -4.64 -12.16 9.22
CA ASP A 434 -4.40 -12.75 7.90
C ASP A 434 -5.18 -14.07 7.77
N PRO A 435 -6.12 -14.21 6.81
CA PRO A 435 -6.92 -15.43 6.65
C PRO A 435 -6.06 -16.70 6.48
N LEU A 436 -4.85 -16.58 5.93
CA LEU A 436 -3.94 -17.72 5.76
C LEU A 436 -3.35 -18.18 7.10
N GLU A 437 -2.94 -17.24 7.96
CA GLU A 437 -2.46 -17.54 9.30
C GLU A 437 -3.57 -18.17 10.15
N GLU A 438 -4.80 -17.67 10.05
CA GLU A 438 -5.96 -18.24 10.73
C GLU A 438 -6.27 -19.66 10.25
N THR A 439 -6.17 -19.90 8.93
CA THR A 439 -6.35 -21.23 8.34
C THR A 439 -5.28 -22.20 8.84
N LEU A 440 -4.02 -21.78 8.88
CA LEU A 440 -2.92 -22.60 9.40
C LEU A 440 -3.06 -22.86 10.90
N PHE A 441 -3.50 -21.86 11.67
CA PHE A 441 -3.76 -21.99 13.10
C PHE A 441 -4.91 -22.95 13.39
N THR A 442 -6.00 -22.89 12.61
CA THR A 442 -7.12 -23.81 12.76
C THR A 442 -6.77 -25.21 12.30
N LEU A 443 -5.97 -25.34 11.24
CA LEU A 443 -5.42 -26.63 10.84
C LEU A 443 -4.56 -27.24 11.96
N GLN A 444 -3.73 -26.44 12.62
CA GLN A 444 -2.95 -26.88 13.78
C GLN A 444 -3.87 -27.41 14.90
N LYS A 445 -4.98 -26.72 15.21
CA LYS A 445 -5.97 -27.19 16.18
C LYS A 445 -6.56 -28.56 15.81
N PHE A 446 -6.87 -28.79 14.53
CA PHE A 446 -7.35 -30.08 14.06
C PHE A 446 -6.31 -31.18 14.21
N VAL A 447 -5.04 -30.87 13.97
CA VAL A 447 -3.92 -31.80 14.12
C VAL A 447 -3.64 -32.14 15.57
N ASP A 448 -3.74 -31.15 16.46
CA ASP A 448 -3.50 -31.30 17.89
C ASP A 448 -4.62 -32.09 18.59
N ASP A 449 -5.89 -31.85 18.23
CA ASP A 449 -7.03 -32.56 18.79
C ASP A 449 -8.17 -32.80 17.77
N SER A 450 -7.98 -33.80 16.91
CA SER A 450 -8.97 -34.16 15.89
C SER A 450 -10.31 -34.61 16.47
N ARG A 451 -10.35 -35.15 17.70
CA ARG A 451 -11.57 -35.69 18.29
C ARG A 451 -12.48 -34.59 18.82
N ILE A 452 -11.90 -33.50 19.32
CA ILE A 452 -12.64 -32.32 19.77
C ILE A 452 -13.20 -31.54 18.58
N TRP A 453 -12.41 -31.34 17.53
CA TRP A 453 -12.76 -30.44 16.43
C TRP A 453 -13.46 -31.12 15.25
N LEU A 454 -13.21 -32.42 15.05
CA LEU A 454 -13.80 -33.24 13.99
C LEU A 454 -14.50 -34.48 14.60
N PRO A 455 -15.52 -34.30 15.44
CA PRO A 455 -16.21 -35.43 16.06
C PRO A 455 -16.85 -36.34 14.99
N ALA A 456 -16.88 -37.65 15.26
CA ALA A 456 -17.45 -38.63 14.34
C ALA A 456 -19.00 -38.63 14.26
N PRO A 457 -19.76 -38.35 15.34
CA PRO A 457 -21.22 -38.30 15.27
C PRO A 457 -21.74 -37.00 14.61
N GLU A 458 -22.75 -37.12 13.76
CA GLU A 458 -23.42 -36.00 13.08
C GLU A 458 -23.97 -34.96 14.07
N THR A 459 -24.55 -35.41 15.19
CA THR A 459 -25.08 -34.53 16.25
C THR A 459 -24.00 -33.67 16.90
N ALA A 460 -22.80 -34.21 17.06
CA ALA A 460 -21.67 -33.50 17.64
C ALA A 460 -21.04 -32.51 16.64
N LEU A 461 -21.10 -32.79 15.33
CA LEU A 461 -20.69 -31.82 14.30
C LEU A 461 -21.60 -30.59 14.33
N LEU A 462 -22.92 -30.78 14.34
CA LEU A 462 -23.90 -29.69 14.40
C LEU A 462 -23.69 -28.80 15.64
N GLN A 463 -23.44 -29.40 16.82
CA GLN A 463 -23.15 -28.67 18.07
C GLN A 463 -21.87 -27.83 18.01
N ARG A 464 -20.95 -28.14 17.10
CA ARG A 464 -19.67 -27.45 16.92
C ARG A 464 -19.69 -26.44 15.77
N GLY A 465 -20.88 -26.11 15.26
CA GLY A 465 -21.05 -25.10 14.21
C GLY A 465 -20.90 -25.62 12.79
N TRP A 466 -20.81 -26.93 12.58
CA TRP A 466 -20.85 -27.51 11.24
C TRP A 466 -22.28 -27.49 10.70
N LYS A 467 -22.45 -27.03 9.47
CA LYS A 467 -23.72 -27.01 8.75
C LYS A 467 -23.69 -27.98 7.58
N LYS A 468 -24.77 -28.72 7.38
CA LYS A 468 -24.91 -29.66 6.26
C LYS A 468 -25.27 -28.90 5.00
N LEU A 469 -24.53 -29.13 3.92
CA LEU A 469 -24.80 -28.53 2.62
C LEU A 469 -25.99 -29.23 1.95
N LYS A 470 -26.95 -28.43 1.49
CA LYS A 470 -28.07 -28.91 0.67
C LYS A 470 -27.75 -28.74 -0.82
N PRO A 471 -28.09 -29.72 -1.68
CA PRO A 471 -27.84 -29.61 -3.11
C PRO A 471 -28.71 -28.51 -3.75
N GLY A 472 -28.16 -27.81 -4.75
CA GLY A 472 -28.87 -26.82 -5.55
C GLY A 472 -28.91 -25.41 -4.93
N SER A 473 -29.96 -24.65 -5.27
CA SER A 473 -30.21 -23.28 -4.77
C SER A 473 -31.30 -23.27 -3.69
N ALA A 474 -31.31 -22.22 -2.87
CA ALA A 474 -32.40 -22.01 -1.91
C ALA A 474 -33.78 -21.97 -2.61
N PRO A 475 -34.85 -22.53 -2.00
CA PRO A 475 -36.21 -22.42 -2.52
C PRO A 475 -36.55 -20.94 -2.74
N ALA A 476 -36.97 -20.58 -3.95
CA ALA A 476 -37.40 -19.22 -4.25
C ALA A 476 -38.52 -18.81 -3.29
N ALA A 477 -38.25 -17.82 -2.44
CA ALA A 477 -39.29 -17.21 -1.62
C ALA A 477 -40.37 -16.61 -2.54
N PRO A 478 -41.66 -16.72 -2.20
CA PRO A 478 -42.72 -16.12 -2.99
C PRO A 478 -42.50 -14.61 -3.07
N SER A 479 -42.29 -14.12 -4.29
CA SER A 479 -42.06 -12.71 -4.60
C SER A 479 -43.24 -11.86 -4.10
N PRO A 480 -43.00 -10.80 -3.31
CA PRO A 480 -44.01 -9.77 -3.09
C PRO A 480 -44.39 -9.13 -4.43
N PRO A 481 -45.63 -8.64 -4.59
CA PRO A 481 -46.07 -8.00 -5.82
C PRO A 481 -45.21 -6.78 -6.13
N PRO A 482 -44.98 -6.46 -7.43
CA PRO A 482 -44.13 -5.35 -7.82
C PRO A 482 -44.71 -4.03 -7.29
N PRO A 483 -43.93 -3.16 -6.64
CA PRO A 483 -44.37 -1.81 -6.35
C PRO A 483 -44.57 -1.06 -7.66
N SER A 484 -45.66 -0.28 -7.71
CA SER A 484 -46.04 0.58 -8.81
C SER A 484 -44.88 1.45 -9.26
N VAL A 485 -44.68 1.51 -10.59
CA VAL A 485 -43.78 2.45 -11.24
C VAL A 485 -44.34 3.85 -11.06
N ASP A 486 -43.91 4.54 -10.01
CA ASP A 486 -43.80 5.99 -10.06
C ASP A 486 -42.45 6.33 -10.72
N PRO A 487 -42.41 7.28 -11.67
CA PRO A 487 -41.19 7.66 -12.34
C PRO A 487 -40.30 8.35 -11.31
N MET A 488 -39.34 7.62 -10.74
CA MET A 488 -38.22 8.23 -10.06
C MET A 488 -37.42 8.97 -11.11
N HIS A 489 -37.45 10.30 -11.01
CA HIS A 489 -36.45 11.19 -11.57
C HIS A 489 -35.08 10.57 -11.33
N ILE A 490 -34.40 10.20 -12.41
CA ILE A 490 -32.97 10.05 -12.40
C ILE A 490 -32.48 11.47 -12.10
N ASP A 491 -32.07 11.72 -10.86
CA ASP A 491 -31.09 12.76 -10.63
C ASP A 491 -29.84 12.27 -11.36
N GLU A 492 -29.73 12.68 -12.63
CA GLU A 492 -28.47 12.74 -13.32
C GLU A 492 -27.50 13.42 -12.35
N PRO A 493 -26.24 12.95 -12.25
CA PRO A 493 -25.28 13.66 -11.43
C PRO A 493 -25.30 15.09 -11.93
N ASP A 494 -25.65 16.03 -11.03
CA ASP A 494 -25.58 17.45 -11.32
C ASP A 494 -24.22 17.65 -11.98
N ASP A 495 -24.27 17.88 -13.29
CA ASP A 495 -23.17 18.45 -14.04
C ASP A 495 -23.03 19.82 -13.41
N ALA A 496 -22.22 19.85 -12.34
CA ALA A 496 -21.75 21.05 -11.71
C ALA A 496 -20.89 21.75 -12.75
N GLY A 497 -21.59 22.39 -13.68
CA GLY A 497 -21.11 23.48 -14.47
C GLY A 497 -20.58 24.49 -13.48
N HIS A 498 -19.27 24.46 -13.29
CA HIS A 498 -18.35 25.54 -13.58
C HIS A 498 -16.97 24.87 -13.63
N ASP A 499 -16.60 24.46 -14.84
CA ASP A 499 -15.23 24.11 -15.18
C ASP A 499 -14.35 25.34 -14.91
N HIS A 500 -13.68 25.31 -13.76
CA HIS A 500 -12.55 26.17 -13.46
C HIS A 500 -11.27 25.36 -13.45
N GLY A 501 -11.03 24.48 -14.44
CA GLY A 501 -9.70 23.97 -14.81
C GLY A 501 -8.82 23.38 -13.68
N GLN A 502 -9.38 23.09 -12.50
CA GLN A 502 -8.61 22.79 -11.31
C GLN A 502 -8.31 21.29 -11.29
N LYS A 503 -7.07 20.95 -11.61
CA LYS A 503 -6.57 19.57 -11.68
C LYS A 503 -6.75 18.86 -10.34
N MET A 504 -7.16 17.58 -10.39
CA MET A 504 -7.28 16.76 -9.19
C MET A 504 -5.91 16.41 -8.61
N VAL A 505 -5.78 16.44 -7.28
CA VAL A 505 -4.55 16.18 -6.53
C VAL A 505 -4.66 14.91 -5.67
N THR A 506 -3.52 14.35 -5.26
CA THR A 506 -3.40 13.13 -4.46
C THR A 506 -2.49 13.32 -3.26
N ILE A 507 -2.69 12.49 -2.23
CA ILE A 507 -1.82 12.46 -1.05
C ILE A 507 -0.65 11.49 -1.29
N PHE A 508 0.57 11.94 -1.04
CA PHE A 508 1.75 11.09 -1.02
C PHE A 508 2.07 10.69 0.43
N HIS A 509 1.79 9.43 0.78
CA HIS A 509 1.91 8.96 2.15
C HIS A 509 3.35 8.67 2.57
N PRO A 510 3.64 8.78 3.89
CA PRO A 510 4.92 8.38 4.43
C PRO A 510 5.17 6.85 4.30
N PRO A 511 6.43 6.41 4.44
CA PRO A 511 6.78 4.98 4.47
C PRO A 511 6.11 4.20 5.61
N ARG A 512 6.07 2.86 5.48
CA ARG A 512 5.59 1.96 6.56
C ARG A 512 6.40 2.17 7.85
N ALA A 513 5.68 2.26 8.97
CA ALA A 513 6.21 2.29 10.32
C ALA A 513 7.06 1.06 10.64
N ASN A 514 8.05 1.21 11.51
CA ASN A 514 8.90 0.10 11.95
C ASN A 514 8.25 -0.72 13.09
N MET A 515 7.31 -0.13 13.86
CA MET A 515 6.53 -0.79 14.92
C MET A 515 5.12 -0.18 14.96
N ARG A 516 4.08 -1.01 15.09
CA ARG A 516 2.69 -0.55 15.27
C ARG A 516 2.46 -0.21 16.74
N LEU A 517 2.69 1.04 17.13
CA LEU A 517 2.37 1.56 18.45
C LEU A 517 1.16 2.52 18.33
N GLY A 518 -0.05 2.00 18.43
CA GLY A 518 -1.28 2.81 18.50
C GLY A 518 -1.73 3.48 17.20
N SER A 519 -2.63 4.47 17.32
CA SER A 519 -3.15 5.24 16.20
C SER A 519 -2.09 6.19 15.61
N THR A 520 -1.99 6.21 14.28
CA THR A 520 -1.07 7.08 13.54
C THR A 520 -1.39 8.56 13.78
N LYS A 521 -0.37 9.39 13.97
CA LYS A 521 -0.45 10.86 13.95
C LYS A 521 -0.08 11.42 12.57
N CYS A 522 0.38 10.58 11.66
CA CYS A 522 0.85 10.94 10.33
C CYS A 522 -0.28 11.10 9.29
N PHE A 523 -1.40 11.71 9.67
CA PHE A 523 -2.46 12.09 8.73
C PHE A 523 -2.06 13.34 7.93
N ASN A 524 -2.59 13.48 6.71
CA ASN A 524 -2.44 14.68 5.92
C ASN A 524 -3.36 15.80 6.45
N ARG A 525 -2.76 16.88 6.91
CA ARG A 525 -3.45 18.03 7.51
C ARG A 525 -4.18 18.87 6.46
N LEU A 526 -3.59 19.06 5.28
CA LEU A 526 -4.23 19.81 4.20
C LEU A 526 -5.53 19.13 3.79
N TYR A 527 -5.51 17.81 3.61
CA TYR A 527 -6.70 17.02 3.33
C TYR A 527 -7.76 17.19 4.42
N HIS A 528 -7.40 17.02 5.69
CA HIS A 528 -8.33 17.18 6.81
C HIS A 528 -8.98 18.58 6.83
N CYS A 529 -8.16 19.64 6.73
CA CYS A 529 -8.67 21.01 6.69
C CYS A 529 -9.58 21.25 5.48
N THR A 530 -9.28 20.63 4.33
CA THR A 530 -10.07 20.75 3.11
C THR A 530 -11.45 20.11 3.29
N ILE A 531 -11.51 18.87 3.77
CA ILE A 531 -12.77 18.15 4.02
C ILE A 531 -13.61 18.88 5.08
N ASP A 532 -13.00 19.32 6.18
CA ASP A 532 -13.69 20.12 7.21
C ASP A 532 -14.28 21.42 6.64
N SER A 533 -13.58 22.07 5.71
CA SER A 533 -14.06 23.31 5.09
C SER A 533 -15.27 23.06 4.18
N TYR A 534 -15.31 21.92 3.48
CA TYR A 534 -16.46 21.52 2.67
C TYR A 534 -17.69 21.26 3.52
N GLN A 535 -17.54 20.73 4.74
CA GLN A 535 -18.66 20.48 5.65
C GLN A 535 -19.23 21.76 6.27
N LYS A 536 -18.41 22.82 6.42
CA LYS A 536 -18.78 24.05 7.15
C LYS A 536 -19.41 25.14 6.27
N VAL A 537 -19.24 25.11 4.94
CA VAL A 537 -19.65 26.20 4.04
C VAL A 537 -20.62 25.65 2.97
N ARG A 538 -21.78 26.32 2.78
CA ARG A 538 -22.73 26.00 1.70
C ARG A 538 -22.03 26.08 0.33
N ALA A 539 -22.46 25.24 -0.62
CA ALA A 539 -21.83 25.06 -1.94
C ALA A 539 -21.58 26.34 -2.76
N ASP A 540 -22.26 27.44 -2.42
CA ASP A 540 -22.36 28.66 -3.22
C ASP A 540 -21.51 29.85 -2.71
N VAL A 541 -20.58 29.62 -1.76
CA VAL A 541 -19.67 30.67 -1.26
C VAL A 541 -18.21 30.26 -1.46
N GLU A 542 -17.47 31.18 -2.08
CA GLU A 542 -16.03 31.22 -2.39
C GLU A 542 -15.22 29.94 -2.13
N HIS A 543 -14.59 29.40 -3.17
CA HIS A 543 -13.79 28.17 -3.11
C HIS A 543 -12.45 28.32 -2.36
N ARG A 544 -12.30 29.30 -1.46
CA ARG A 544 -11.08 29.55 -0.69
C ARG A 544 -11.24 29.14 0.77
N MET A 545 -10.19 28.57 1.35
CA MET A 545 -10.11 28.22 2.77
C MET A 545 -8.86 28.83 3.40
N GLU A 546 -8.91 29.09 4.71
CA GLU A 546 -7.72 29.42 5.47
C GLU A 546 -7.01 28.14 5.90
N TYR A 547 -5.75 28.00 5.50
CA TYR A 547 -4.89 26.88 5.85
C TYR A 547 -3.71 27.37 6.68
N THR A 548 -3.48 26.70 7.81
CA THR A 548 -2.34 26.99 8.69
C THR A 548 -1.37 25.81 8.70
N PHE A 549 -0.16 26.05 8.20
CA PHE A 549 0.95 25.12 8.22
C PHE A 549 1.36 24.81 9.66
N ARG A 550 1.62 23.54 9.94
CA ARG A 550 2.35 23.14 11.15
C ARG A 550 3.85 23.25 10.84
N PRO A 551 4.70 23.78 11.75
CA PRO A 551 6.13 23.87 11.51
C PRO A 551 6.73 22.54 11.07
N THR A 552 7.60 22.58 10.05
CA THR A 552 8.07 21.36 9.36
C THR A 552 8.73 20.38 10.30
N GLN A 553 9.55 20.88 11.23
CA GLN A 553 10.28 20.05 12.17
C GLN A 553 9.35 19.31 13.14
N VAL A 554 8.29 19.99 13.59
CA VAL A 554 7.37 19.47 14.61
C VAL A 554 6.57 18.29 14.06
N TRP A 555 5.97 18.43 12.88
CA TRP A 555 5.18 17.33 12.31
C TRP A 555 6.07 16.20 11.79
N TYR A 556 7.27 16.52 11.27
CA TYR A 556 8.19 15.49 10.80
C TYR A 556 8.77 14.66 11.96
N GLN A 557 8.94 15.26 13.15
CA GLN A 557 9.38 14.53 14.34
C GLN A 557 8.36 13.45 14.75
N ASP A 558 7.06 13.73 14.67
CA ASP A 558 6.02 12.71 14.88
C ASP A 558 6.19 11.53 13.90
N GLN A 559 6.48 11.82 12.63
CA GLN A 559 6.74 10.79 11.61
C GLN A 559 8.00 9.96 11.91
N VAL A 560 9.05 10.58 12.44
CA VAL A 560 10.27 9.86 12.85
C VAL A 560 9.99 8.97 14.06
N ILE A 561 9.25 9.45 15.06
CA ILE A 561 8.87 8.68 16.27
C ILE A 561 8.06 7.43 15.89
N GLU A 562 7.17 7.54 14.90
CA GLU A 562 6.43 6.39 14.35
C GLU A 562 7.29 5.43 13.50
N GLY A 563 8.59 5.68 13.34
CA GLY A 563 9.47 4.88 12.49
C GLY A 563 9.15 4.99 10.99
N ARG A 564 8.46 6.07 10.59
CA ARG A 564 8.11 6.41 9.20
C ARG A 564 9.06 7.47 8.61
N GLY A 565 10.09 7.88 9.36
CA GLY A 565 11.09 8.84 8.94
C GLY A 565 12.00 8.33 7.81
N PHE A 566 12.79 9.27 7.26
CA PHE A 566 13.80 9.01 6.24
C PHE A 566 15.20 9.31 6.81
N GLU A 567 15.93 8.28 7.24
CA GLU A 567 17.26 8.44 7.87
C GLU A 567 18.30 9.12 6.96
N HIS A 568 18.13 9.07 5.64
CA HIS A 568 19.05 9.68 4.68
C HIS A 568 18.74 11.15 4.37
N ILE A 569 17.64 11.69 4.90
CA ILE A 569 17.25 13.09 4.74
C ILE A 569 17.56 13.85 6.03
N SER A 570 18.04 15.09 5.89
CA SER A 570 18.14 16.05 6.99
C SER A 570 16.97 17.03 6.93
N VAL A 571 16.06 17.02 7.90
CA VAL A 571 15.01 18.04 8.03
C VAL A 571 15.50 19.11 9.00
N LEU A 572 15.81 20.30 8.49
CA LEU A 572 16.54 21.34 9.21
C LEU A 572 15.80 22.69 9.12
N PRO A 573 15.93 23.55 10.14
CA PRO A 573 15.44 24.91 10.06
C PRO A 573 16.35 25.72 9.12
N TRP A 574 15.86 26.88 8.69
CA TRP A 574 16.53 27.67 7.66
C TRP A 574 17.92 28.15 8.07
N HIS A 575 18.10 28.62 9.31
CA HIS A 575 19.36 29.18 9.78
C HIS A 575 20.46 28.11 9.86
N VAL A 576 20.12 26.88 10.27
CA VAL A 576 21.04 25.73 10.25
C VAL A 576 21.38 25.33 8.81
N THR A 577 20.38 25.33 7.92
CA THR A 577 20.58 24.99 6.50
C THR A 577 21.52 26.00 5.84
N PHE A 578 21.32 27.30 6.07
CA PHE A 578 22.14 28.37 5.50
C PHE A 578 23.57 28.26 5.98
N LYS A 579 23.77 28.03 7.30
CA LYS A 579 25.10 27.76 7.86
C LYS A 579 25.75 26.52 7.25
N ARG A 580 25.00 25.43 7.06
CA ARG A 580 25.50 24.16 6.50
C ARG A 580 25.99 24.31 5.06
N PHE A 581 25.39 25.20 4.29
CA PHE A 581 25.72 25.43 2.88
C PHE A 581 26.42 26.76 2.61
N PHE A 582 26.90 27.44 3.67
CA PHE A 582 27.60 28.73 3.59
C PHE A 582 26.81 29.81 2.82
N MET A 583 25.50 29.85 3.04
CA MET A 583 24.62 30.90 2.51
C MET A 583 24.68 32.14 3.43
N PRO A 584 24.52 33.36 2.90
CA PRO A 584 24.35 34.57 3.71
C PRO A 584 23.12 34.45 4.63
N LEU A 585 23.18 35.02 5.83
CA LEU A 585 22.05 35.00 6.77
C LEU A 585 21.04 36.13 6.52
N ASP A 586 21.49 37.24 5.92
CA ASP A 586 20.68 38.43 5.66
C ASP A 586 20.85 38.96 4.23
N LEU A 587 19.92 39.83 3.81
CA LEU A 587 20.01 40.64 2.60
C LEU A 587 20.95 41.81 2.89
N GLU A 588 22.17 41.78 2.36
CA GLU A 588 23.04 42.98 2.28
C GLU A 588 22.42 44.06 1.37
#